data_AF-A0A392NDU5-F1
#
_entry.id   AF-A0A392NDU5-F1
#
_cell.length_a   1.000
_cell.length_b   1.000
_cell.length_c   1.000
_cell.angle_alpha   90.00
_cell.angle_beta   90.00
_cell.angle_gamma   90.00
#
_symmetry.space_group_name_H-M   'P 1'
#
loop_
_entity.id
_entity.type
_entity.pdbx_description
1 polymer ?
#
loop_
_entity_poly.entity_id
_entity_poly.type
_entity_poly.pdbx_seq_one_letter_code
_entity_poly.pdbx_strand_id
1 'polypeptide(L)'
;MAHDPSQMMITNKFKTPASTLRFLLLSILYVLLIHTANGKVHHHKFVVKSASFTRLCSSKNILTVNGQFPGPTLKAHRGDTLVVKVYNQANYNITLHWYVDS
;
A
#
# COMPACT_ATOMS: atom_id res chain seq x y z
N MET A 1 42.46 -1.47 69.72
CA MET A 1 42.28 -2.09 68.38
C MET A 1 40.91 -1.65 67.88
N ALA A 2 40.84 -0.60 67.07
CA ALA A 2 39.59 -0.05 66.57
C ALA A 2 39.36 -0.58 65.14
N HIS A 3 38.23 -1.23 64.92
CA HIS A 3 37.76 -1.61 63.58
C HIS A 3 37.22 -0.35 62.88
N ASP A 4 37.79 -0.01 61.72
CA ASP A 4 37.36 1.09 60.86
C ASP A 4 36.04 0.70 60.12
N PRO A 5 34.94 1.46 60.27
CA PRO A 5 33.64 1.14 59.68
C PRO A 5 33.48 1.65 58.23
N SER A 6 34.53 2.18 57.58
CA SER A 6 34.43 2.83 56.27
C SER A 6 34.29 1.91 55.05
N GLN A 7 34.20 0.58 55.21
CA GLN A 7 34.13 -0.36 54.08
C GLN A 7 32.72 -0.70 53.60
N MET A 8 31.70 0.07 53.96
CA MET A 8 30.33 -0.16 53.48
C MET A 8 29.89 0.87 52.44
N MET A 9 30.61 0.98 51.32
CA MET A 9 30.08 1.56 50.08
C MET A 9 30.69 0.88 48.85
N ILE A 10 30.35 -0.40 48.61
CA ILE A 10 30.59 -0.99 47.29
C ILE A 10 29.37 -0.71 46.41
N THR A 11 29.56 0.30 45.56
CA THR A 11 28.65 0.67 44.48
C THR A 11 28.23 -0.56 43.68
N ASN A 12 26.92 -0.78 43.53
CA ASN A 12 26.38 -1.72 42.54
C ASN A 12 26.66 -1.16 41.13
N LYS A 13 27.87 -1.37 40.63
CA LYS A 13 28.22 -1.13 39.22
C LYS A 13 27.62 -2.27 38.43
N PHE A 14 26.36 -2.12 38.02
CA PHE A 14 25.74 -3.03 37.06
C PHE A 14 26.53 -2.93 35.74
N LYS A 15 27.56 -3.75 35.58
CA LYS A 15 28.31 -3.89 34.34
C LYS A 15 27.42 -4.67 33.38
N THR A 16 26.73 -3.97 32.50
CA THR A 16 26.06 -4.62 31.37
C THR A 16 27.11 -5.39 30.58
N PRO A 17 27.02 -6.72 30.45
CA PRO A 17 28.01 -7.47 29.71
C PRO A 17 28.01 -7.02 28.25
N ALA A 18 29.18 -6.83 27.65
CA ALA A 18 29.29 -6.37 26.25
C ALA A 18 28.47 -7.23 25.26
N SER A 19 28.22 -8.50 25.62
CA SER A 19 27.33 -9.42 24.91
C SER A 19 25.88 -8.94 24.86
N THR A 20 25.28 -8.48 25.97
CA THR A 20 23.90 -7.98 25.97
C THR A 20 23.75 -6.70 25.14
N LEU A 21 24.78 -5.84 25.15
CA LEU A 21 24.79 -4.64 24.31
C LEU A 21 24.84 -5.02 22.82
N ARG A 22 25.63 -6.03 22.44
CA ARG A 22 25.69 -6.54 21.06
C ARG A 22 24.37 -7.12 20.59
N PHE A 23 23.72 -7.97 21.41
CA PHE A 23 22.40 -8.51 21.07
C PHE A 23 21.36 -7.41 20.91
N LEU A 24 21.37 -6.40 21.78
CA LEU A 24 20.48 -5.25 21.67
C LEU A 24 20.73 -4.49 20.35
N LEU A 25 21.98 -4.20 20.02
CA LEU A 25 22.33 -3.52 18.77
C LEU A 25 21.92 -4.32 17.53
N LEU A 26 22.09 -5.64 17.54
CA LEU A 26 21.65 -6.52 16.45
C LEU A 26 20.12 -6.56 16.33
N SER A 27 19.39 -6.58 17.45
CA SER A 27 17.92 -6.52 17.43
C SER A 27 17.41 -5.18 16.90
N ILE A 28 18.04 -4.07 17.27
CA ILE A 28 17.69 -2.73 16.77
C ILE A 28 17.99 -2.66 15.27
N LEU A 29 19.15 -3.13 14.83
CA LEU A 29 19.50 -3.19 13.41
C LEU A 29 18.52 -4.06 12.62
N TYR A 30 18.12 -5.22 13.16
CA TYR A 30 17.14 -6.09 12.53
C TYR A 30 15.79 -5.38 12.35
N VAL A 31 15.29 -4.70 13.39
CA VAL A 31 14.04 -3.91 13.30
C VAL A 31 14.15 -2.77 12.28
N LEU A 32 15.30 -2.08 12.21
CA LEU A 32 15.55 -1.02 11.22
C LEU A 32 15.62 -1.54 9.78
N LEU A 33 15.97 -2.82 9.60
CA LEU A 33 16.05 -3.46 8.28
C LEU A 33 14.71 -4.04 7.80
N ILE A 34 13.70 -4.16 8.68
CA ILE A 34 12.35 -4.57 8.28
C ILE A 34 11.75 -3.46 7.43
N HIS A 35 11.67 -3.69 6.13
CA HIS A 35 10.98 -2.80 5.20
C HIS A 35 9.48 -3.15 5.18
N THR A 36 8.63 -2.15 5.37
CA THR A 36 7.20 -2.26 5.06
C THR A 36 7.00 -2.04 3.56
N ALA A 37 6.47 -3.03 2.85
CA ALA A 37 6.02 -2.83 1.47
C ALA A 37 4.79 -1.90 1.50
N ASN A 38 4.93 -0.71 0.91
CA ASN A 38 3.83 0.26 0.81
C ASN A 38 3.43 0.44 -0.65
N GLY A 39 2.22 0.00 -0.99
CA GLY A 39 1.65 0.17 -2.32
C GLY A 39 0.92 1.49 -2.47
N LYS A 40 1.02 2.11 -3.64
CA LYS A 40 0.32 3.36 -3.94
C LYS A 40 -1.18 3.10 -4.10
N VAL A 41 -2.01 4.03 -3.60
CA VAL A 41 -3.45 4.03 -3.86
C VAL A 41 -3.76 4.93 -5.05
N HIS A 42 -4.43 4.39 -6.07
CA HIS A 42 -4.89 5.14 -7.24
C HIS A 42 -6.41 5.25 -7.21
N HIS A 43 -6.90 6.48 -7.34
CA HIS A 43 -8.34 6.76 -7.34
C HIS A 43 -8.83 7.06 -8.75
N HIS A 44 -9.90 6.39 -9.16
CA HIS A 44 -10.54 6.59 -10.45
C HIS A 44 -12.03 6.82 -10.31
N LYS A 45 -12.57 7.65 -11.21
CA LYS A 45 -14.01 7.88 -11.35
C LYS A 45 -14.45 7.39 -12.72
N PHE A 46 -15.35 6.42 -12.71
CA PHE A 46 -15.92 5.83 -13.92
C PHE A 46 -17.39 6.25 -14.02
N VAL A 47 -17.73 6.98 -15.07
CA VAL A 47 -19.11 7.28 -15.45
C VAL A 47 -19.46 6.38 -16.62
N VAL A 48 -20.29 5.37 -16.36
CA VAL A 48 -20.71 4.40 -17.36
C VAL A 48 -21.90 4.96 -18.10
N LYS A 49 -21.76 5.24 -19.39
CA LYS A 49 -22.78 5.91 -20.20
C LYS A 49 -22.75 5.45 -21.65
N SER A 50 -23.88 5.64 -22.35
CA SER A 50 -23.94 5.45 -23.80
C SER A 50 -23.21 6.58 -24.52
N ALA A 51 -22.43 6.25 -25.55
CA ALA A 51 -21.79 7.20 -26.45
C ALA A 51 -21.84 6.68 -27.90
N SER A 52 -21.99 7.59 -28.86
CA SER A 52 -22.01 7.25 -30.30
C SER A 52 -20.59 6.92 -30.77
N PHE A 53 -20.45 5.81 -31.47
CA PHE A 53 -19.20 5.35 -32.06
C PHE A 53 -19.42 4.91 -33.50
N THR A 54 -18.57 5.40 -34.41
CA THR A 54 -18.65 5.12 -35.85
C THR A 54 -17.54 4.16 -36.27
N ARG A 55 -17.91 3.08 -36.95
CA ARG A 55 -16.96 2.12 -37.54
C ARG A 55 -17.49 1.64 -38.89
N LEU A 56 -16.63 1.63 -39.91
CA LEU A 56 -16.98 1.18 -41.26
C LEU A 56 -18.28 1.82 -41.79
N CYS A 57 -18.38 3.15 -41.66
CA CYS A 57 -19.53 3.96 -42.06
C CYS A 57 -20.86 3.68 -41.31
N SER A 58 -20.83 2.91 -40.23
CA SER A 58 -21.99 2.67 -39.36
C SER A 58 -21.78 3.30 -37.99
N SER A 59 -22.73 4.14 -37.56
CA SER A 59 -22.76 4.73 -36.22
C SER A 59 -23.69 3.96 -35.31
N LYS A 60 -23.20 3.58 -34.13
CA LYS A 60 -24.00 2.93 -33.10
C LYS A 60 -23.69 3.54 -31.75
N ASN A 61 -24.71 3.63 -30.90
CA ASN A 61 -24.53 3.93 -29.49
C ASN A 61 -24.01 2.69 -28.77
N ILE A 62 -22.86 2.82 -28.11
CA ILE A 62 -22.24 1.76 -27.32
C ILE A 62 -22.05 2.21 -25.88
N LEU A 63 -22.00 1.26 -24.96
CA LEU A 63 -21.68 1.54 -23.57
C LEU A 63 -20.18 1.83 -23.43
N THR A 64 -19.85 2.89 -22.71
CA THR A 64 -18.48 3.37 -22.54
C THR A 64 -18.22 3.77 -21.10
N VAL A 65 -16.94 3.81 -20.71
CA VAL A 65 -16.50 4.46 -19.48
C VAL A 65 -16.04 5.87 -19.84
N ASN A 66 -16.62 6.88 -19.19
CA ASN A 66 -16.33 8.29 -19.41
C ASN A 66 -16.53 8.77 -20.86
N GLY A 67 -17.38 8.08 -21.66
CA GLY A 67 -17.59 8.42 -23.07
C GLY A 67 -16.48 7.93 -24.01
N GLN A 68 -15.54 7.13 -23.53
CA GLN A 68 -14.35 6.70 -24.28
C GLN A 68 -14.45 5.23 -24.68
N PHE A 69 -14.03 4.96 -25.92
CA PHE A 69 -13.86 3.60 -26.44
C PHE A 69 -12.52 3.50 -27.20
N PRO A 70 -11.58 2.63 -26.78
CA PRO A 70 -11.61 1.85 -25.53
C PRO A 70 -11.67 2.76 -24.30
N GLY A 71 -12.12 2.19 -23.17
CA GLY A 71 -12.22 2.94 -21.91
C GLY A 71 -10.84 3.33 -21.34
N PRO A 72 -10.81 4.13 -20.27
CA PRO A 72 -9.55 4.56 -19.64
C PRO A 72 -8.73 3.37 -19.15
N THR A 73 -7.43 3.37 -19.46
CA THR A 73 -6.49 2.36 -18.96
C THR A 73 -6.22 2.57 -17.47
N LEU A 74 -6.35 1.49 -16.68
CA LEU A 74 -5.87 1.46 -15.30
C LEU A 74 -4.44 0.95 -15.27
N LYS A 75 -3.54 1.72 -14.65
CA LYS A 75 -2.13 1.35 -14.46
C LYS A 75 -1.82 1.29 -12.97
N ALA A 76 -1.30 0.15 -12.51
CA ALA A 76 -0.92 -0.09 -11.13
C ALA A 76 0.30 -1.01 -11.10
N HIS A 77 1.14 -0.86 -10.08
CA HIS A 77 2.22 -1.80 -9.81
C HIS A 77 1.75 -2.90 -8.85
N ARG A 78 2.51 -3.98 -8.75
CA ARG A 78 2.24 -5.02 -7.74
C ARG A 78 2.28 -4.39 -6.34
N GLY A 79 1.21 -4.63 -5.58
CA GLY A 79 1.04 -4.07 -4.22
C GLY A 79 0.23 -2.78 -4.17
N ASP A 80 0.04 -2.08 -5.30
CA ASP A 80 -0.83 -0.91 -5.37
C ASP A 80 -2.31 -1.28 -5.16
N THR A 81 -3.10 -0.30 -4.71
CA THR A 81 -4.56 -0.43 -4.56
C THR A 81 -5.27 0.46 -5.56
N LEU A 82 -6.24 -0.09 -6.29
CA LEU A 82 -7.13 0.68 -7.18
C LEU A 82 -8.48 0.91 -6.50
N VAL A 83 -8.86 2.17 -6.33
CA VAL A 83 -10.18 2.57 -5.81
C VAL A 83 -10.98 3.19 -6.95
N VAL A 84 -11.95 2.44 -7.47
CA VAL A 84 -12.77 2.89 -8.61
C VAL A 84 -14.19 3.20 -8.13
N LYS A 85 -14.57 4.48 -8.18
CA LYS A 85 -15.95 4.92 -7.93
C LYS A 85 -16.72 4.89 -9.25
N VAL A 86 -17.74 4.04 -9.31
CA VAL A 86 -18.54 3.82 -10.52
C VAL A 86 -19.89 4.52 -10.39
N TYR A 87 -20.26 5.28 -11.41
CA TYR A 87 -21.57 5.91 -11.57
C TYR A 87 -22.24 5.30 -12.79
N ASN A 88 -23.28 4.50 -12.57
CA ASN A 88 -24.07 3.94 -13.66
C ASN A 88 -25.06 4.99 -14.18
N GLN A 89 -24.79 5.53 -15.37
CA GLN A 89 -25.71 6.38 -16.13
C GLN A 89 -26.25 5.66 -17.38
N ALA A 90 -26.14 4.32 -17.41
CA ALA A 90 -26.79 3.50 -18.41
C ALA A 90 -28.25 3.24 -18.03
N ASN A 91 -29.05 2.80 -19.00
CA ASN A 91 -30.46 2.47 -18.80
C ASN A 91 -30.68 1.03 -18.26
N TYR A 92 -29.62 0.37 -17.79
CA TYR A 92 -29.65 -1.01 -17.32
C TYR A 92 -28.62 -1.27 -16.23
N ASN A 93 -28.81 -2.35 -15.47
CA ASN A 93 -27.90 -2.77 -14.41
C ASN A 93 -26.56 -3.23 -15.00
N ILE A 94 -25.46 -2.89 -14.32
CA ILE A 94 -24.11 -3.20 -14.78
C ILE A 94 -23.30 -3.89 -13.69
N THR A 95 -22.38 -4.74 -14.12
CA THR A 95 -21.29 -5.28 -13.32
C THR A 95 -19.97 -4.98 -14.04
N LEU A 96 -18.91 -4.69 -13.28
CA LEU A 96 -17.57 -4.52 -13.82
C LEU A 96 -16.72 -5.72 -13.41
N HIS A 97 -16.00 -6.28 -14.37
CA HIS A 97 -15.04 -7.36 -14.14
C HIS A 97 -13.63 -6.84 -14.46
N TRP A 98 -12.67 -7.18 -13.61
CA TRP A 98 -11.28 -6.83 -13.79
C TRP A 98 -10.54 -8.07 -14.31
N TYR A 99 -10.06 -7.99 -15.55
CA TYR A 99 -9.12 -8.96 -16.11
C TYR A 99 -7.71 -8.37 -16.03
N VAL A 100 -6.77 -9.14 -15.49
CA VAL A 100 -5.35 -8.77 -15.43
C VAL A 100 -4.66 -9.46 -16.60
N ASP A 101 -4.15 -8.67 -17.54
CA ASP A 101 -3.27 -9.19 -18.58
C ASP A 101 -1.89 -9.38 -17.96
N SER A 102 -1.44 -10.64 -17.87
CA SER A 102 -0.18 -11.07 -17.25
C SER A 102 0.93 -11.24 -18.26
#